data_AF-A0A7J4AVL0-F1
#
_entry.id   AF-A0A7J4AVL0-F1
#
_cell.length_a   1.000
_cell.length_b   1.000
_cell.length_c   1.000
_cell.angle_alpha   90.00
_cell.angle_beta   90.00
_cell.angle_gamma   90.00
#
_symmetry.space_group_name_H-M   'P 1'
#
loop_
_entity.id
_entity.type
_entity.pdbx_description
1 polymer ?
#
loop_
_entity_poly.entity_id
_entity_poly.type
_entity_poly.pdbx_seq_one_letter_code
_entity_poly.pdbx_strand_id
1 'polypeptide(L)'
;SIGARLTGIIKTSPIKEIIAHIEGNGGTVLDKVNAQIDQVEGVKRAFKLGFKRIAVSIAGFQAKAISEIRKFEEKTKADVLIFSVCNTCVKEEDAKNIAKADVACASASEVLRKEIGSKALLQLGVTIPVYALTEKGKNLVLAYLAEFKDKLVVFRTKKLPYQTENRGPQLKKS
;
A
#
# COMPACT_ATOMS: atom_id res chain seq x y z
N SER A 1 4.32 -17.98 -11.15
CA SER A 1 2.98 -17.68 -10.63
C SER A 1 2.30 -16.66 -11.54
N ILE A 2 0.96 -16.63 -11.59
CA ILE A 2 0.18 -15.64 -12.35
C ILE A 2 0.55 -14.20 -11.94
N GLY A 3 0.83 -13.98 -10.64
CA GLY A 3 1.28 -12.69 -10.11
C GLY A 3 2.68 -12.22 -10.54
N ALA A 4 3.53 -13.10 -11.09
CA ALA A 4 4.86 -12.70 -11.57
C ALA A 4 4.83 -12.09 -12.99
N ARG A 5 3.73 -12.26 -13.73
CA ARG A 5 3.56 -11.76 -15.11
C ARG A 5 2.42 -10.74 -15.27
N LEU A 6 1.61 -10.52 -14.23
CA LEU A 6 0.51 -9.57 -14.28
C LEU A 6 1.00 -8.17 -13.88
N THR A 7 1.13 -7.28 -14.85
CA THR A 7 1.58 -5.89 -14.66
C THR A 7 0.43 -4.99 -14.15
N GLY A 8 -0.10 -5.27 -12.96
CA GLY A 8 -1.18 -4.50 -12.34
C GLY A 8 -2.53 -4.58 -13.07
N ILE A 9 -3.64 -4.35 -12.35
CA ILE A 9 -4.98 -4.26 -12.93
C ILE A 9 -5.49 -2.84 -12.74
N ILE A 10 -5.73 -2.14 -13.83
CA ILE A 10 -6.27 -0.76 -13.82
C ILE A 10 -7.74 -0.70 -14.28
N LYS A 11 -8.24 -1.78 -14.88
CA LYS A 11 -9.61 -1.93 -15.37
C LYS A 11 -10.01 -3.39 -15.28
N THR A 12 -11.30 -3.63 -15.03
CA THR A 12 -11.91 -4.96 -15.07
C THR A 12 -13.29 -4.85 -15.71
N SER A 13 -13.99 -5.98 -15.85
CA SER A 13 -15.33 -6.07 -16.40
C SER A 13 -16.27 -6.82 -15.42
N PRO A 14 -17.58 -6.58 -15.50
CA PRO A 14 -18.55 -7.27 -14.66
C PRO A 14 -18.72 -8.73 -15.12
N ILE A 15 -18.08 -9.66 -14.40
CA ILE A 15 -18.25 -11.10 -14.63
C ILE A 15 -19.22 -11.63 -13.56
N LYS A 16 -20.40 -12.09 -13.99
CA LYS A 16 -21.51 -12.46 -13.09
C LYS A 16 -21.10 -13.53 -12.09
N GLU A 17 -20.36 -14.53 -12.55
CA GLU A 17 -19.89 -15.66 -11.75
C GLU A 17 -18.92 -15.20 -10.66
N ILE A 18 -18.04 -14.24 -10.99
CA ILE A 18 -17.09 -13.65 -10.04
C ILE A 18 -17.81 -12.78 -9.01
N ILE A 19 -18.78 -11.97 -9.45
CA ILE A 19 -19.60 -11.14 -8.55
C ILE A 19 -20.37 -12.04 -7.57
N ALA A 20 -21.06 -13.07 -8.09
CA ALA A 20 -21.81 -14.01 -7.26
C ALA A 20 -20.90 -14.77 -6.29
N HIS A 21 -19.69 -15.15 -6.72
CA HIS A 21 -18.70 -15.78 -5.85
C HIS A 21 -18.22 -14.84 -4.73
N ILE A 22 -17.95 -13.56 -5.03
CA ILE A 22 -17.55 -12.57 -4.03
C ILE A 22 -18.66 -12.40 -2.98
N GLU A 23 -19.90 -12.24 -3.42
CA GLU A 23 -21.04 -12.01 -2.51
C GLU A 23 -21.43 -13.26 -1.73
N GLY A 24 -21.36 -14.45 -2.34
CA GLY A 24 -21.59 -15.72 -1.68
C GLY A 24 -20.59 -16.01 -0.55
N ASN A 25 -19.41 -15.37 -0.58
CA ASN A 25 -18.41 -15.44 0.48
C ASN A 25 -18.44 -14.23 1.44
N GLY A 26 -19.53 -13.45 1.45
CA GLY A 26 -19.71 -12.30 2.33
C GLY A 26 -18.95 -11.03 1.90
N GLY A 27 -18.34 -11.03 0.72
CA GLY A 27 -17.74 -9.86 0.12
C GLY A 27 -18.79 -8.90 -0.43
N THR A 28 -18.40 -7.63 -0.63
CA THR A 28 -19.24 -6.64 -1.29
C THR A 28 -18.53 -6.08 -2.50
N VAL A 29 -19.19 -6.12 -3.65
CA VAL A 29 -18.69 -5.51 -4.89
C VAL A 29 -19.08 -4.03 -4.93
N LEU A 30 -18.12 -3.15 -5.24
CA LEU A 30 -18.33 -1.71 -5.27
C LEU A 30 -19.32 -1.28 -6.36
N ASP A 31 -19.07 -1.71 -7.59
CA ASP A 31 -19.92 -1.44 -8.76
C ASP A 31 -20.12 -2.74 -9.55
N LYS A 32 -21.33 -3.31 -9.49
CA LYS A 32 -21.68 -4.55 -10.18
C LYS A 32 -21.90 -4.37 -11.68
N VAL A 33 -22.13 -3.13 -12.13
CA VAL A 33 -22.50 -2.80 -13.51
C VAL A 33 -21.25 -2.48 -14.31
N ASN A 34 -20.36 -1.62 -13.80
CA ASN A 34 -19.17 -1.20 -14.55
C ASN A 34 -17.87 -1.83 -14.04
N ALA A 35 -17.91 -2.56 -12.91
CA ALA A 35 -16.75 -3.15 -12.26
C ALA A 35 -15.63 -2.11 -12.03
N GLN A 36 -16.02 -0.92 -11.58
CA GLN A 36 -15.11 0.19 -11.32
C GLN A 36 -14.11 -0.15 -10.21
N ILE A 37 -12.85 0.25 -10.42
CA ILE A 37 -11.80 0.20 -9.41
C ILE A 37 -11.63 1.60 -8.83
N ASP A 38 -12.19 1.84 -7.64
CA ASP A 38 -12.09 3.11 -6.92
C ASP A 38 -11.86 2.87 -5.43
N GLN A 39 -10.65 3.18 -4.98
CA GLN A 39 -10.25 2.96 -3.59
C GLN A 39 -10.94 3.93 -2.62
N VAL A 40 -11.22 5.16 -3.06
CA VAL A 40 -11.87 6.19 -2.23
C VAL A 40 -13.31 5.80 -1.97
N GLU A 41 -14.05 5.43 -3.02
CA GLU A 41 -15.43 4.95 -2.90
C GLU A 41 -15.50 3.60 -2.18
N GLY A 42 -14.50 2.73 -2.35
CA GLY A 42 -14.35 1.50 -1.57
C GLY A 42 -14.32 1.75 -0.06
N VAL A 43 -13.47 2.69 0.40
CA VAL A 43 -13.37 3.06 1.82
C VAL A 43 -14.69 3.67 2.32
N LYS A 44 -15.29 4.59 1.56
CA LYS A 44 -16.59 5.20 1.92
C LYS A 44 -17.69 4.16 2.03
N ARG A 45 -17.71 3.18 1.12
CA ARG A 45 -18.69 2.08 1.13
C ARG A 45 -18.50 1.20 2.35
N ALA A 46 -17.26 0.81 2.68
CA ALA A 46 -16.97 0.04 3.88
C ALA A 46 -17.45 0.78 5.15
N PHE A 47 -17.17 2.08 5.24
CA PHE A 47 -17.64 2.89 6.36
C PHE A 47 -19.18 2.92 6.46
N LYS A 48 -19.88 3.10 5.33
CA LYS A 48 -21.36 3.07 5.28
C LYS A 48 -21.95 1.71 5.68
N LEU A 49 -21.21 0.62 5.48
CA LEU A 49 -21.60 -0.72 5.93
C LEU A 49 -21.33 -0.94 7.43
N GLY A 50 -20.82 0.07 8.15
CA GLY A 50 -20.60 0.02 9.59
C GLY A 50 -19.18 -0.41 10.00
N PHE A 51 -18.27 -0.62 9.05
CA PHE A 51 -16.88 -0.95 9.37
C PHE A 51 -16.15 0.28 9.93
N LYS A 52 -15.59 0.14 11.14
CA LYS A 52 -14.83 1.21 11.81
C LYS A 52 -13.33 1.16 11.50
N ARG A 53 -12.79 -0.04 11.29
CA ARG A 53 -11.38 -0.28 10.92
C ARG A 53 -11.34 -0.77 9.49
N ILE A 54 -10.67 -0.01 8.62
CA ILE A 54 -10.66 -0.24 7.17
C ILE A 54 -9.21 -0.29 6.71
N ALA A 55 -8.84 -1.32 5.96
CA ALA A 55 -7.54 -1.41 5.32
C ALA A 55 -7.71 -1.23 3.81
N VAL A 56 -6.83 -0.44 3.19
CA VAL A 56 -6.90 -0.14 1.75
C VAL A 56 -5.51 -0.12 1.11
N SER A 57 -5.38 -0.79 -0.04
CA SER A 57 -4.17 -0.76 -0.85
C SER A 57 -4.35 0.20 -2.03
N ILE A 58 -3.42 1.15 -2.18
CA ILE A 58 -3.46 2.18 -3.20
C ILE A 58 -2.20 2.05 -4.06
N ALA A 59 -2.40 1.87 -5.35
CA ALA A 59 -1.30 1.83 -6.30
C ALA A 59 -0.69 3.23 -6.47
N GLY A 60 0.63 3.30 -6.71
CA GLY A 60 1.36 4.56 -6.83
C GLY A 60 0.76 5.55 -7.84
N PHE A 61 0.25 5.08 -8.98
CA PHE A 61 -0.40 5.93 -9.98
C PHE A 61 -1.75 6.52 -9.52
N GLN A 62 -2.30 6.04 -8.41
CA GLN A 62 -3.50 6.56 -7.74
C GLN A 62 -3.16 7.28 -6.42
N ALA A 63 -1.90 7.70 -6.21
CA ALA A 63 -1.45 8.24 -4.93
C ALA A 63 -2.33 9.37 -4.38
N LYS A 64 -2.95 10.20 -5.24
CA LYS A 64 -3.91 11.24 -4.83
C LYS A 64 -5.05 10.72 -3.95
N ALA A 65 -5.51 9.49 -4.17
CA ALA A 65 -6.54 8.84 -3.36
C ALA A 65 -6.16 8.75 -1.88
N ILE A 66 -4.87 8.63 -1.55
CA ILE A 66 -4.37 8.62 -0.16
C ILE A 66 -4.81 9.91 0.55
N SER A 67 -4.57 11.06 -0.08
CA SER A 67 -4.93 12.36 0.49
C SER A 67 -6.45 12.53 0.64
N GLU A 68 -7.23 12.00 -0.30
CA GLU A 68 -8.69 12.05 -0.24
C GLU A 68 -9.24 11.17 0.89
N ILE A 69 -8.68 9.97 1.06
CA ILE A 69 -9.05 9.05 2.14
C ILE A 69 -8.70 9.64 3.50
N ARG A 70 -7.54 10.31 3.66
CA ARG A 70 -7.21 11.00 4.92
C ARG A 70 -8.19 12.12 5.26
N LYS A 71 -8.59 12.94 4.27
CA LYS A 71 -9.65 13.94 4.46
C LYS A 71 -10.98 13.33 4.87
N PHE A 72 -11.30 12.14 4.36
CA PHE A 72 -12.50 11.40 4.75
C PHE A 72 -12.39 10.83 6.17
N GLU A 73 -11.25 10.24 6.52
CA GLU A 73 -10.93 9.70 7.85
C GLU A 73 -11.11 10.79 8.93
N GLU A 74 -10.54 11.98 8.71
CA GLU A 74 -10.66 13.15 9.60
C GLU A 74 -12.12 13.54 9.87
N LYS A 75 -13.00 13.46 8.85
CA LYS A 75 -14.42 13.83 8.96
C LYS A 75 -15.29 12.77 9.62
N THR A 76 -14.92 11.50 9.46
CA THR A 76 -15.79 10.37 9.81
C THR A 76 -15.35 9.61 11.06
N LYS A 77 -14.18 9.95 11.62
CA LYS A 77 -13.52 9.21 12.71
C LYS A 77 -13.37 7.71 12.40
N ALA A 78 -13.32 7.35 11.12
CA ALA A 78 -12.92 6.02 10.69
C ALA A 78 -11.45 5.79 11.08
N ASP A 79 -11.06 4.54 11.30
CA ASP A 79 -9.66 4.15 11.46
C ASP A 79 -9.22 3.48 10.15
N VAL A 80 -8.50 4.23 9.31
CA VAL A 80 -8.08 3.75 7.99
C VAL A 80 -6.59 3.47 7.97
N LEU A 81 -6.24 2.25 7.60
CA LEU A 81 -4.89 1.77 7.38
C LEU A 81 -4.60 1.76 5.87
N ILE A 82 -3.67 2.61 5.44
CA ILE A 82 -3.37 2.83 4.02
C ILE A 82 -2.01 2.22 3.65
N PHE A 83 -2.04 1.33 2.66
CA PHE A 83 -0.85 0.76 2.04
C PHE A 83 -0.62 1.40 0.67
N SER A 84 0.55 1.98 0.45
CA SER A 84 1.02 2.40 -0.87
C SER A 84 1.82 1.28 -1.52
N VAL A 85 1.37 0.80 -2.68
CA VAL A 85 1.92 -0.35 -3.40
C VAL A 85 2.19 -0.01 -4.87
N CYS A 86 2.90 -0.90 -5.59
CA CYS A 86 3.18 -0.72 -7.03
C CYS A 86 3.83 0.63 -7.36
N ASN A 87 4.80 1.06 -6.55
CA ASN A 87 5.33 2.42 -6.60
C ASN A 87 6.48 2.63 -7.60
N THR A 88 6.84 1.63 -8.41
CA THR A 88 8.03 1.68 -9.28
C THR A 88 8.09 2.92 -10.19
N CYS A 89 6.97 3.37 -10.74
CA CYS A 89 6.91 4.46 -11.72
C CYS A 89 6.32 5.77 -11.17
N VAL A 90 6.31 5.96 -9.85
CA VAL A 90 5.78 7.18 -9.23
C VAL A 90 6.71 8.38 -9.43
N LYS A 91 6.11 9.57 -9.52
CA LYS A 91 6.82 10.83 -9.69
C LYS A 91 7.00 11.54 -8.34
N GLU A 92 7.83 12.57 -8.30
CA GLU A 92 8.04 13.39 -7.10
C GLU A 92 6.73 14.02 -6.59
N GLU A 93 5.81 14.37 -7.49
CA GLU A 93 4.49 14.89 -7.11
C GLU A 93 3.64 13.87 -6.32
N ASP A 94 3.81 12.57 -6.60
CA ASP A 94 3.09 11.49 -5.92
C ASP A 94 3.64 11.25 -4.52
N ALA A 95 4.94 11.48 -4.30
CA ALA A 95 5.62 11.26 -3.03
C ALA A 95 4.95 12.02 -1.87
N LYS A 96 4.45 13.24 -2.12
CA LYS A 96 3.71 14.03 -1.13
C LYS A 96 2.42 13.36 -0.65
N ASN A 97 1.76 12.62 -1.54
CA ASN A 97 0.57 11.86 -1.19
C ASN A 97 0.95 10.53 -0.53
N ILE A 98 1.98 9.84 -1.06
CA ILE A 98 2.49 8.57 -0.52
C ILE A 98 3.01 8.73 0.91
N ALA A 99 3.62 9.88 1.23
CA ALA A 99 4.09 10.21 2.58
C ALA A 99 2.97 10.18 3.65
N LYS A 100 1.70 10.22 3.24
CA LYS A 100 0.53 10.16 4.14
C LYS A 100 -0.03 8.74 4.32
N ALA A 101 0.54 7.75 3.63
CA ALA A 101 0.22 6.34 3.84
C ALA A 101 0.78 5.86 5.19
N ASP A 102 0.29 4.73 5.70
CA ASP A 102 0.84 4.10 6.90
C ASP A 102 2.02 3.19 6.56
N VAL A 103 1.92 2.49 5.43
CA VAL A 103 2.94 1.57 4.92
C VAL A 103 3.16 1.87 3.44
N ALA A 104 4.42 1.98 3.02
CA ALA A 104 4.77 2.18 1.62
C ALA A 104 5.81 1.16 1.15
N CYS A 105 5.49 0.40 0.11
CA CYS A 105 6.44 -0.49 -0.54
C CYS A 105 7.25 0.31 -1.58
N ALA A 106 8.53 0.55 -1.33
CA ALA A 106 9.37 1.35 -2.20
C ALA A 106 9.64 0.70 -3.56
N SER A 107 9.53 -0.63 -3.66
CA SER A 107 9.81 -1.38 -4.90
C SER A 107 11.17 -0.94 -5.51
N ALA A 108 11.23 -0.71 -6.82
CA ALA A 108 12.40 -0.16 -7.50
C ALA A 108 12.39 1.39 -7.61
N SER A 109 11.50 2.09 -6.91
CA SER A 109 11.38 3.54 -7.02
C SER A 109 12.53 4.28 -6.32
N GLU A 110 13.32 5.01 -7.11
CA GLU A 110 14.36 5.90 -6.58
C GLU A 110 13.75 7.07 -5.79
N VAL A 111 12.62 7.61 -6.27
CA VAL A 111 11.88 8.71 -5.64
C VAL A 111 11.48 8.32 -4.20
N LEU A 112 10.88 7.16 -3.99
CA LEU A 112 10.50 6.74 -2.63
C LEU A 112 11.71 6.50 -1.74
N ARG A 113 12.79 5.92 -2.27
CA ARG A 113 14.01 5.72 -1.49
C ARG A 113 14.60 7.05 -1.02
N LYS A 114 14.58 8.08 -1.87
CA LYS A 114 15.11 9.41 -1.57
C LYS A 114 14.20 10.22 -0.65
N GLU A 115 12.90 10.27 -0.94
CA GLU A 115 11.97 11.23 -0.31
C GLU A 115 11.12 10.67 0.83
N ILE A 116 10.92 9.35 0.83
CA ILE A 116 10.03 8.66 1.78
C ILE A 116 10.83 7.83 2.78
N GLY A 117 11.92 7.20 2.35
CA GLY A 117 12.74 6.36 3.22
C GLY A 117 13.27 7.09 4.45
N SER A 118 13.64 8.37 4.34
CA SER A 118 14.11 9.19 5.47
C SER A 118 13.03 9.57 6.48
N LYS A 119 11.76 9.46 6.10
CA LYS A 119 10.59 9.75 6.96
C LYS A 119 10.05 8.50 7.66
N ALA A 120 10.54 7.32 7.29
CA ALA A 120 10.09 6.07 7.85
C ALA A 120 10.50 5.93 9.32
N LEU A 121 9.61 5.35 10.11
CA LEU A 121 9.88 4.96 11.49
C LEU A 121 10.53 3.57 11.57
N LEU A 122 10.25 2.73 10.58
CA LEU A 122 10.79 1.38 10.48
C LEU A 122 10.87 0.97 9.00
N GLN A 123 11.91 0.22 8.65
CA GLN A 123 12.13 -0.36 7.33
C GLN A 123 12.22 -1.88 7.44
N LEU A 124 11.49 -2.59 6.59
CA LEU A 124 11.67 -4.02 6.35
C LEU A 124 12.37 -4.26 5.03
N GLY A 125 13.32 -5.20 5.03
CA GLY A 125 14.06 -5.60 3.84
C GLY A 125 15.03 -4.52 3.32
N VAL A 126 15.93 -4.95 2.43
CA VAL A 126 16.93 -4.06 1.80
C VAL A 126 16.70 -3.96 0.29
N THR A 127 16.44 -5.09 -0.36
CA THR A 127 16.23 -5.15 -1.82
C THR A 127 14.95 -4.46 -2.25
N ILE A 128 13.82 -4.82 -1.63
CA ILE A 128 12.52 -4.18 -1.83
C ILE A 128 12.08 -3.66 -0.46
N PRO A 129 12.48 -2.42 -0.09
CA PRO A 129 12.20 -1.94 1.24
C PRO A 129 10.72 -1.61 1.40
N VAL A 130 10.15 -2.02 2.53
CA VAL A 130 8.82 -1.62 2.98
C VAL A 130 9.01 -0.66 4.15
N TYR A 131 8.48 0.55 4.01
CA TYR A 131 8.58 1.61 5.00
C TYR A 131 7.28 1.71 5.80
N ALA A 132 7.37 1.64 7.13
CA ALA A 132 6.31 2.09 8.02
C ALA A 132 6.49 3.59 8.27
N LEU A 133 5.49 4.39 7.90
CA LEU A 133 5.55 5.86 7.93
C LEU A 133 4.81 6.47 9.13
N THR A 134 3.91 5.71 9.73
CA THR A 134 3.13 6.12 10.91
C THR A 134 3.30 5.10 12.03
N GLU A 135 3.01 5.47 13.29
CA GLU A 135 3.00 4.52 14.41
C GLU A 135 1.97 3.40 14.17
N LYS A 136 0.85 3.70 13.53
CA LYS A 136 -0.15 2.70 13.10
C LYS A 136 0.47 1.66 12.16
N GLY A 137 1.17 2.11 11.13
CA GLY A 137 1.88 1.23 10.19
C GLY A 137 3.01 0.45 10.84
N LYS A 138 3.75 1.07 11.77
CA LYS A 138 4.83 0.41 12.52
C LYS A 138 4.31 -0.68 13.44
N ASN A 139 3.22 -0.43 14.17
CA ASN A 139 2.58 -1.42 15.02
C ASN A 139 2.10 -2.63 14.22
N LEU A 140 1.50 -2.40 13.05
CA LEU A 140 1.13 -3.48 12.14
C LEU A 140 2.35 -4.32 11.73
N VAL A 141 3.42 -3.65 11.30
CA VAL A 141 4.63 -4.34 10.85
C VAL A 141 5.25 -5.16 11.99
N LEU A 142 5.32 -4.61 13.20
CA LEU A 142 5.83 -5.34 14.37
C LEU A 142 4.94 -6.53 14.74
N ALA A 143 3.62 -6.38 14.66
CA ALA A 143 2.69 -7.50 14.87
C ALA A 143 2.90 -8.61 13.83
N TYR A 144 3.12 -8.25 12.57
CA TYR A 144 3.49 -9.22 11.53
C TYR A 144 4.83 -9.91 11.83
N LEU A 145 5.84 -9.16 12.26
CA LEU A 145 7.15 -9.72 12.60
C LEU A 145 7.11 -10.64 13.83
N ALA A 146 6.21 -10.40 14.78
CA ALA A 146 6.05 -11.24 15.97
C ALA A 146 5.63 -12.68 15.63
N GLU A 147 4.84 -12.85 14.57
CA GLU A 147 4.36 -14.15 14.07
C GLU A 147 5.25 -14.71 12.93
N PHE A 148 6.31 -14.01 12.57
CA PHE A 148 7.15 -14.37 11.43
C PHE A 148 8.06 -15.55 11.79
N LYS A 149 7.95 -16.64 11.03
CA LYS A 149 8.58 -17.93 11.36
C LYS A 149 10.07 -17.99 11.07
N ASP A 150 10.56 -17.15 10.14
CA ASP A 150 11.97 -17.13 9.79
C ASP A 150 12.78 -16.27 10.75
N LYS A 151 14.11 -16.46 10.73
CA LYS A 151 15.03 -15.72 11.59
C LYS A 151 15.08 -14.25 11.18
N LEU A 152 15.00 -13.37 12.18
CA LEU A 152 15.07 -11.92 12.00
C LEU A 152 16.38 -11.36 12.58
N VAL A 153 16.92 -10.36 11.90
CA VAL A 153 18.00 -9.50 12.42
C VAL A 153 17.45 -8.10 12.56
N VAL A 154 17.53 -7.54 13.77
CA VAL A 154 17.04 -6.19 14.08
C VAL A 154 18.16 -5.42 14.75
N PHE A 155 18.49 -4.26 14.20
CA PHE A 155 19.52 -3.37 14.75
C PHE A 155 19.07 -1.92 14.63
N ARG A 156 19.58 -1.07 15.53
CA ARG A 156 19.35 0.36 15.48
C ARG A 156 20.21 0.97 14.36
N THR A 157 19.62 1.88 13.59
CA THR A 157 20.33 2.73 12.64
C THR A 157 20.13 4.20 13.00
N LYS A 158 21.10 5.06 12.62
CA LYS A 158 20.98 6.52 12.76
C LYS A 158 20.11 7.15 11.67
N LYS A 159 19.97 6.48 10.53
CA LYS A 159 19.29 7.01 9.34
C LYS A 159 18.59 5.89 8.56
N LEU A 160 17.46 6.24 7.97
CA LEU A 160 16.79 5.48 6.92
C LEU A 160 16.81 6.25 5.58
N PRO A 161 16.70 5.55 4.44
CA PRO A 161 16.66 4.10 4.31
C PRO A 161 18.04 3.46 4.57
N TYR A 162 18.04 2.28 5.19
CA TYR A 162 19.24 1.43 5.29
C TYR A 162 19.46 0.74 3.94
N GLN A 163 20.63 0.97 3.36
CA GLN A 163 21.01 0.42 2.05
C GLN A 163 22.30 -0.38 2.21
N THR A 164 22.40 -1.48 1.46
CA THR A 164 23.65 -2.23 1.32
C THR A 164 24.05 -2.21 -0.15
N GLU A 165 25.34 -2.11 -0.42
CA GLU A 165 25.88 -2.20 -1.78
C GLU A 165 25.39 -3.48 -2.47
N ASN A 166 25.07 -3.37 -3.77
CA ASN A 166 24.72 -4.49 -4.65
C ASN A 166 23.48 -5.34 -4.29
N ARG A 167 22.59 -4.90 -3.39
CA ARG A 167 21.35 -5.63 -3.07
C ARG A 167 20.05 -5.01 -3.58
N GLY A 168 20.07 -3.96 -4.39
CA GLY A 168 18.86 -3.37 -4.99
C GLY A 168 18.46 -3.99 -6.34
N PRO A 169 17.19 -3.83 -6.79
CA PRO A 169 16.81 -4.13 -8.16
C PRO A 169 17.64 -3.29 -9.14
N GLN A 170 18.32 -3.95 -10.09
CA GLN A 170 19.11 -3.27 -11.12
C GLN A 170 18.21 -2.93 -12.31
N LEU A 171 18.18 -1.65 -12.70
CA LEU A 171 17.57 -1.23 -13.95
C LEU A 171 18.43 -1.76 -15.11
N LYS A 172 17.84 -2.49 -16.04
CA LYS A 172 18.52 -2.82 -17.30
C LYS A 172 18.78 -1.49 -18.02
N LYS A 173 20.06 -1.19 -18.29
CA LYS A 173 20.44 -0.11 -19.20
C LYS A 173 19.88 -0.48 -20.59
N SER A 174 18.96 0.33 -21.09
CA SER A 174 18.47 0.31 -22.47
C SER A 174 19.46 1.00 -23.39
#